data_AF-A0A2H6FV77-F1
#
_entry.id   AF-A0A2H6FV77-F1
#
_cell.length_a   1.000
_cell.length_b   1.000
_cell.length_c   1.000
_cell.angle_alpha   90.00
_cell.angle_beta   90.00
_cell.angle_gamma   90.00
#
_symmetry.space_group_name_H-M   'P 1'
#
loop_
_entity.id
_entity.type
_entity.pdbx_description
1 polymer ?
#
loop_
_entity_poly.entity_id
_entity_poly.type
_entity_poly.pdbx_seq_one_letter_code
_entity_poly.pdbx_strand_id
1 'polypeptide(L)'
;MPRSRFITVFLILVFGVCVMLILWRTGRDHELQPQVKKQKTSVHPLKIKGLSYSTHDKGRLIARIEADELKVKKRKFWVFNVRPFNEAVLTNARLEFYLYDDMPSNDDMSSKVDLLSTARSILTLDEQGRTGTQGLGLITRGLIDGLEIRIYKADEPFLLLKADKARIDFKRKKINMKGVSVEDFFTGKLIKTRTAVWDNEAKILRIPGTYTAEKPEGTTVGKTMEMDFGFSGIK
;
A
#
# COMPACT_ATOMS: atom_id res chain seq x y z
N MET A 1 57.27 -14.35 -54.78
CA MET A 1 56.95 -13.81 -53.44
C MET A 1 55.97 -14.75 -52.74
N PRO A 2 56.22 -15.18 -51.49
CA PRO A 2 55.42 -16.22 -50.86
C PRO A 2 54.04 -15.68 -50.46
N ARG A 3 52.97 -16.36 -50.91
CA ARG A 3 51.55 -16.03 -50.66
C ARG A 3 51.22 -15.78 -49.19
N SER A 4 51.98 -16.36 -48.27
CA SER A 4 51.84 -16.13 -46.82
C SER A 4 52.09 -14.69 -46.39
N ARG A 5 53.04 -13.97 -47.00
CA ARG A 5 53.34 -12.58 -46.64
C ARG A 5 52.22 -11.62 -47.02
N PHE A 6 51.51 -11.89 -48.11
CA PHE A 6 50.34 -11.10 -48.52
C PHE A 6 49.16 -11.27 -47.57
N ILE A 7 48.93 -12.50 -47.08
CA ILE A 7 47.85 -12.78 -46.13
C ILE A 7 48.12 -12.09 -44.77
N THR A 8 49.37 -12.11 -44.29
CA THR A 8 49.74 -11.44 -43.04
C THR A 8 49.56 -9.92 -43.13
N VAL A 9 49.98 -9.30 -44.23
CA VAL A 9 49.80 -7.85 -44.44
C VAL A 9 48.32 -7.48 -44.54
N PHE A 10 47.51 -8.29 -45.22
CA PHE A 10 46.06 -8.08 -45.32
C PHE A 10 45.36 -8.16 -43.94
N LEU A 11 45.73 -9.13 -43.11
CA LEU A 11 45.15 -9.27 -41.76
C LEU A 11 45.50 -8.10 -40.84
N ILE A 12 46.73 -7.57 -40.92
CA ILE A 12 47.15 -6.39 -40.14
C ILE A 12 46.34 -5.15 -40.56
N LEU A 13 46.10 -4.98 -41.87
CA LEU A 13 45.30 -3.88 -42.39
C LEU A 13 43.84 -3.96 -41.93
N VAL A 14 43.23 -5.15 -42.01
CA VAL A 14 41.84 -5.35 -41.53
C VAL A 14 41.75 -5.10 -40.03
N PHE A 15 42.71 -5.59 -39.24
CA PHE A 15 42.73 -5.36 -37.80
C PHE A 15 42.86 -3.86 -37.46
N GLY A 16 43.73 -3.13 -38.17
CA GLY A 16 43.89 -1.69 -38.01
C GLY A 16 42.59 -0.91 -38.29
N VAL A 17 41.87 -1.27 -39.36
CA VAL A 17 40.58 -0.66 -39.70
C VAL A 17 39.52 -0.97 -38.65
N CYS A 18 39.46 -2.21 -38.14
CA CYS A 18 38.52 -2.58 -37.07
C CYS A 18 38.79 -1.81 -35.77
N VAL A 19 40.05 -1.67 -35.35
CA VAL A 19 40.41 -0.91 -34.15
C VAL A 19 40.08 0.57 -34.33
N MET A 20 40.36 1.14 -35.51
CA MET A 20 40.01 2.53 -35.81
C MET A 20 38.50 2.76 -35.74
N LEU A 21 37.67 1.86 -36.28
CA LEU A 21 36.21 1.97 -36.22
C LEU A 21 35.67 1.87 -34.78
N ILE A 22 36.27 1.04 -33.92
CA ILE A 22 35.89 0.92 -32.51
C ILE A 22 36.22 2.21 -31.74
N LEU A 23 37.42 2.76 -31.95
CA LEU A 23 37.84 4.02 -31.33
C LEU A 23 37.01 5.21 -31.82
N TRP A 24 36.63 5.21 -33.09
CA TRP A 24 35.80 6.26 -33.67
C TRP A 24 34.34 6.22 -33.20
N ARG A 25 33.84 5.03 -32.86
CA ARG A 25 32.52 4.86 -32.24
C ARG A 25 32.51 5.26 -30.76
N THR A 26 33.59 4.98 -30.02
CA THR A 26 33.68 5.32 -28.60
C THR A 26 34.01 6.80 -28.36
N GLY A 27 34.68 7.48 -29.30
CA GLY A 27 34.99 8.90 -29.19
C GLY A 27 33.84 9.87 -29.46
N ARG A 28 32.72 9.40 -30.05
CA ARG A 28 31.56 10.25 -30.40
C ARG A 28 30.51 10.44 -29.29
N ASP A 29 30.59 9.64 -28.22
CA ASP A 29 29.60 9.66 -27.13
C ASP A 29 30.04 10.51 -25.91
N HIS A 30 31.01 11.43 -26.10
CA HIS A 30 31.57 12.26 -25.02
C HIS A 30 31.37 13.77 -25.16
N GLU A 31 30.42 14.22 -25.98
CA GLU A 31 29.92 15.60 -25.91
C GLU A 31 28.49 15.67 -25.35
N LEU A 32 28.36 16.52 -24.32
CA LEU A 32 27.14 17.06 -23.74
C LEU A 32 26.31 16.12 -22.87
N GLN A 33 26.85 15.71 -21.71
CA GLN A 33 25.98 15.51 -20.55
C GLN A 33 25.65 16.89 -19.95
N PRO A 34 24.40 17.38 -20.04
CA PRO A 34 24.02 18.57 -19.30
C PRO A 34 24.24 18.28 -17.81
N GLN A 35 24.88 19.22 -17.12
CA GLN A 35 25.01 19.24 -15.65
C GLN A 35 23.60 19.30 -15.04
N VAL A 36 22.94 18.14 -14.93
CA VAL A 36 21.71 17.99 -14.16
C VAL A 36 22.11 18.32 -12.73
N LYS A 37 21.63 19.48 -12.24
CA LYS A 37 21.67 19.84 -10.81
C LYS A 37 21.45 18.57 -10.01
N LYS A 38 22.40 18.20 -9.13
CA LYS A 38 22.22 17.12 -8.15
C LYS A 38 21.06 17.51 -7.23
N GLN A 39 19.84 17.31 -7.72
CA GLN A 39 18.63 17.35 -6.95
C GLN A 39 18.81 16.28 -5.87
N LYS A 40 18.74 16.68 -4.59
CA LYS A 40 18.83 15.77 -3.45
C LYS A 40 18.01 14.53 -3.78
N THR A 41 18.69 13.42 -4.05
CA THR A 41 18.05 12.21 -4.52
C THR A 41 17.32 11.65 -3.32
N SER A 42 16.02 11.95 -3.21
CA SER A 42 15.19 11.35 -2.18
C SER A 42 15.29 9.83 -2.35
N VAL A 43 15.68 9.13 -1.29
CA VAL A 43 15.74 7.66 -1.26
C VAL A 43 14.38 7.03 -1.58
N HIS A 44 13.30 7.81 -1.41
CA HIS A 44 11.92 7.43 -1.66
C HIS A 44 11.32 8.22 -2.83
N PRO A 45 10.71 7.56 -3.83
CA PRO A 45 10.08 8.25 -4.95
C PRO A 45 8.84 9.07 -4.56
N LEU A 46 8.18 8.74 -3.43
CA LEU A 46 7.16 9.57 -2.81
C LEU A 46 7.33 9.53 -1.29
N LYS A 47 7.25 10.70 -0.64
CA LYS A 47 7.24 10.84 0.81
C LYS A 47 6.40 12.05 1.20
N ILE A 48 5.34 11.83 1.96
CA ILE A 48 4.42 12.84 2.51
C ILE A 48 4.47 12.71 4.02
N LYS A 49 4.59 13.84 4.73
CA LYS A 49 4.47 13.92 6.19
C LYS A 49 3.17 14.63 6.54
N GLY A 50 2.51 14.22 7.63
CA GLY A 50 1.25 14.80 8.06
C GLY A 50 0.16 14.67 6.99
N LEU A 51 -0.03 13.45 6.47
CA LEU A 51 -1.11 13.18 5.55
C LEU A 51 -2.45 13.40 6.28
N SER A 52 -3.31 14.22 5.68
CA SER A 52 -4.71 14.35 6.09
C SER A 52 -5.55 14.47 4.84
N TYR A 53 -6.57 13.62 4.73
CA TYR A 53 -7.51 13.58 3.63
C TYR A 53 -8.91 13.34 4.18
N SER A 54 -9.88 14.09 3.67
CA SER A 54 -11.27 14.03 4.11
C SER A 54 -12.21 13.98 2.92
N THR A 55 -13.15 13.03 2.96
CA THR A 55 -14.20 12.90 1.97
C THR A 55 -15.51 13.43 2.54
N HIS A 56 -16.22 14.24 1.77
CA HIS A 56 -17.51 14.78 2.15
C HIS A 56 -18.59 14.35 1.14
N ASP A 57 -19.81 14.12 1.63
CA ASP A 57 -21.00 13.90 0.81
C ASP A 57 -22.11 14.85 1.29
N LYS A 58 -22.72 15.59 0.37
CA LYS A 58 -23.73 16.63 0.66
C LYS A 58 -23.33 17.58 1.81
N GLY A 59 -22.04 17.90 1.93
CA GLY A 59 -21.50 18.78 2.96
C GLY A 59 -21.22 18.13 4.31
N ARG A 60 -21.49 16.82 4.49
CA ARG A 60 -21.16 16.06 5.71
C ARG A 60 -19.88 15.26 5.51
N LEU A 61 -19.07 15.14 6.57
CA LEU A 61 -17.88 14.31 6.57
C LEU A 61 -18.29 12.83 6.58
N ILE A 62 -17.78 12.03 5.64
CA ILE A 62 -18.11 10.60 5.55
C ILE A 62 -16.91 9.71 5.81
N ALA A 63 -15.70 10.22 5.54
CA ALA A 63 -14.46 9.53 5.79
C ALA A 63 -13.33 10.52 6.04
N ARG A 64 -12.43 10.19 6.96
CA ARG A 64 -11.19 10.92 7.20
C ARG A 64 -10.03 9.94 7.31
N ILE A 65 -8.91 10.31 6.73
CA ILE A 65 -7.69 9.51 6.72
C ILE A 65 -6.55 10.41 7.16
N GLU A 66 -5.84 9.99 8.20
CA GLU A 66 -4.67 10.68 8.72
C GLU A 66 -3.50 9.71 8.84
N ALA A 67 -2.30 10.21 8.61
CA ALA A 67 -1.08 9.47 8.92
C ALA A 67 0.08 10.43 9.13
N ASP A 68 0.97 10.10 10.07
CA ASP A 68 2.17 10.91 10.32
C ASP A 68 3.11 10.92 9.12
N GLU A 69 3.22 9.77 8.43
CA GLU A 69 4.07 9.62 7.27
C GLU A 69 3.49 8.61 6.29
N LEU A 70 3.41 8.99 5.01
CA LEU A 70 3.24 8.09 3.87
C LEU A 70 4.53 8.09 3.06
N LYS A 71 5.09 6.92 2.77
CA LYS A 71 6.22 6.78 1.85
C LYS A 71 6.06 5.60 0.92
N VAL A 72 6.53 5.76 -0.31
CA VAL A 72 6.64 4.67 -1.27
C VAL A 72 8.10 4.24 -1.31
N LYS A 73 8.36 2.93 -1.26
CA LYS A 73 9.71 2.36 -1.36
C LYS A 73 9.72 1.16 -2.28
N LYS A 74 10.89 0.88 -2.85
CA LYS A 74 11.11 -0.33 -3.66
C LYS A 74 10.92 -1.58 -2.80
N ARG A 75 10.18 -2.55 -3.34
CA ARG A 75 10.01 -3.86 -2.73
C ARG A 75 11.28 -4.68 -2.94
N LYS A 76 11.89 -5.15 -1.86
CA LYS A 76 13.03 -6.09 -1.95
C LYS A 76 12.50 -7.51 -2.12
N PHE A 77 12.90 -8.20 -3.17
CA PHE A 77 12.64 -9.63 -3.36
C PHE A 77 13.94 -10.40 -3.16
N TRP A 78 14.13 -10.95 -1.96
CA TRP A 78 15.33 -11.70 -1.57
C TRP A 78 16.63 -10.91 -1.76
N VAL A 79 17.29 -11.02 -2.90
CA VAL A 79 18.47 -10.22 -3.30
C VAL A 79 18.28 -9.40 -4.59
N PHE A 80 17.16 -9.57 -5.30
CA PHE A 80 16.89 -8.87 -6.55
C PHE A 80 15.95 -7.67 -6.35
N ASN A 81 16.40 -6.50 -6.81
CA ASN A 81 15.55 -5.31 -6.95
C ASN A 81 14.77 -5.42 -8.27
N VAL A 82 13.57 -6.03 -8.25
CA VAL A 82 12.71 -6.11 -9.45
C VAL A 82 11.99 -4.77 -9.63
N ARG A 83 12.47 -3.97 -10.60
CA ARG A 83 12.14 -2.55 -10.81
C ARG A 83 10.80 -2.28 -11.54
N PRO A 84 9.69 -2.90 -11.14
CA PRO A 84 8.50 -2.04 -11.04
C PRO A 84 7.73 -2.18 -9.73
N PHE A 85 8.12 -3.07 -8.82
CA PHE A 85 7.30 -3.35 -7.65
C PHE A 85 7.71 -2.49 -6.45
N ASN A 86 6.76 -1.69 -5.98
CA ASN A 86 6.89 -0.86 -4.79
C ASN A 86 5.93 -1.30 -3.69
N GLU A 87 6.21 -0.81 -2.49
CA GLU A 87 5.36 -0.93 -1.31
C GLU A 87 5.06 0.49 -0.79
N ALA A 88 3.80 0.74 -0.46
CA ALA A 88 3.39 1.92 0.30
C ALA A 88 3.50 1.62 1.78
N VAL A 89 4.04 2.56 2.55
CA VAL A 89 4.21 2.45 4.00
C VAL A 89 3.54 3.65 4.65
N LEU A 90 2.58 3.40 5.53
CA LEU A 90 1.94 4.40 6.39
C LEU A 90 2.40 4.20 7.83
N THR A 91 2.58 5.31 8.56
CA THR A 91 2.93 5.32 9.99
C THR A 91 1.84 6.04 10.76
N ASN A 92 1.36 5.44 11.85
CA ASN A 92 0.28 5.91 12.71
C ASN A 92 -0.96 6.32 11.90
N ALA A 93 -1.47 5.39 11.08
CA ALA A 93 -2.61 5.65 10.23
C ALA A 93 -3.91 5.61 11.05
N ARG A 94 -4.69 6.68 10.97
CA ARG A 94 -6.05 6.78 11.51
C ARG A 94 -7.05 6.88 10.37
N LEU A 95 -8.02 5.98 10.35
CA LEU A 95 -9.13 5.95 9.40
C LEU A 95 -10.42 6.15 10.19
N GLU A 96 -11.20 7.15 9.84
CA GLU A 96 -12.47 7.45 10.47
C GLU A 96 -13.57 7.34 9.40
N PHE A 97 -14.65 6.64 9.72
CA PHE A 97 -15.80 6.45 8.85
C PHE A 97 -17.06 6.92 9.58
N TYR A 98 -17.89 7.72 8.92
CA TYR A 98 -19.12 8.27 9.50
C TYR A 98 -20.32 7.73 8.72
N LEU A 99 -21.18 7.00 9.41
CA LEU A 99 -22.36 6.32 8.88
C LEU A 99 -23.61 7.10 9.28
N TYR A 100 -24.41 7.53 8.29
CA TYR A 100 -25.68 8.23 8.52
C TYR A 100 -26.82 7.49 7.83
N ASP A 101 -28.00 7.47 8.47
CA ASP A 101 -29.17 6.70 8.01
C ASP A 101 -29.83 7.33 6.76
N ASP A 102 -29.59 8.61 6.48
CA ASP A 102 -30.13 9.33 5.31
C ASP A 102 -29.22 9.25 4.06
N MET A 103 -28.14 8.48 4.14
CA MET A 103 -27.34 8.16 2.95
C MET A 103 -28.09 7.15 2.09
N PRO A 104 -28.23 7.38 0.77
CA PRO A 104 -28.93 6.46 -0.10
C PRO A 104 -28.25 5.08 -0.04
N SER A 105 -29.03 4.07 0.35
CA SER A 105 -28.69 2.64 0.45
C SER A 105 -28.50 1.96 -0.92
N ASN A 106 -28.00 2.70 -1.91
CA ASN A 106 -27.62 2.15 -3.21
C ASN A 106 -26.30 1.37 -3.06
N ASP A 107 -26.32 0.12 -2.60
CA ASP A 107 -25.24 -0.90 -2.64
C ASP A 107 -23.81 -0.50 -2.17
N ASP A 108 -23.56 0.76 -1.81
CA ASP A 108 -22.24 1.39 -1.71
C ASP A 108 -21.82 1.69 -0.28
N MET A 109 -22.64 1.41 0.75
CA MET A 109 -22.20 1.65 2.13
C MET A 109 -21.14 0.62 2.55
N SER A 110 -21.28 -0.63 2.07
CA SER A 110 -20.25 -1.67 2.18
C SER A 110 -19.01 -1.39 1.30
N SER A 111 -19.17 -0.61 0.22
CA SER A 111 -18.07 -0.16 -0.65
C SER A 111 -17.38 1.10 -0.11
N LYS A 112 -18.06 1.91 0.72
CA LYS A 112 -17.52 3.12 1.38
C LYS A 112 -16.63 2.78 2.58
N VAL A 113 -16.97 1.76 3.38
CA VAL A 113 -16.04 1.16 4.37
C VAL A 113 -15.15 0.11 3.70
N ASP A 114 -14.67 0.39 2.49
CA ASP A 114 -13.65 -0.41 1.84
C ASP A 114 -12.27 0.20 2.15
N LEU A 115 -11.59 -0.41 3.12
CA LEU A 115 -10.23 -0.04 3.51
C LEU A 115 -9.24 -0.14 2.34
N LEU A 116 -9.51 -0.99 1.33
CA LEU A 116 -8.69 -1.08 0.12
C LEU A 116 -9.01 0.05 -0.84
N SER A 117 -10.29 0.40 -1.06
CA SER A 117 -10.65 1.52 -1.94
C SER A 117 -10.05 2.82 -1.38
N THR A 118 -10.14 3.01 -0.07
CA THR A 118 -9.53 4.11 0.68
C THR A 118 -8.02 4.17 0.46
N ALA A 119 -7.32 3.03 0.64
CA ALA A 119 -5.90 2.94 0.39
C ALA A 119 -5.52 3.18 -1.09
N ARG A 120 -6.38 2.79 -2.04
CA ARG A 120 -6.19 3.04 -3.48
C ARG A 120 -6.39 4.51 -3.83
N SER A 121 -7.39 5.18 -3.25
CA SER A 121 -7.67 6.60 -3.48
C SER A 121 -6.52 7.49 -3.02
N ILE A 122 -5.95 7.26 -1.83
CA ILE A 122 -4.77 8.00 -1.35
C ILE A 122 -3.58 7.83 -2.31
N LEU A 123 -3.38 6.61 -2.79
CA LEU A 123 -2.24 6.25 -3.62
C LEU A 123 -2.50 6.46 -5.12
N THR A 124 -3.68 6.96 -5.50
CA THR A 124 -4.14 7.12 -6.90
C THR A 124 -3.93 5.85 -7.73
N LEU A 125 -4.30 4.70 -7.16
CA LEU A 125 -4.10 3.39 -7.77
C LEU A 125 -5.29 2.99 -8.64
N ASP A 126 -5.01 2.47 -9.83
CA ASP A 126 -5.98 1.70 -10.61
C ASP A 126 -6.29 0.34 -9.95
N GLU A 127 -7.24 -0.40 -10.52
CA GLU A 127 -7.66 -1.70 -9.99
C GLU A 127 -6.52 -2.73 -9.93
N GLN A 128 -5.50 -2.58 -10.80
CA GLN A 128 -4.33 -3.43 -10.89
C GLN A 128 -3.19 -2.97 -9.96
N GLY A 129 -3.32 -1.81 -9.29
CA GLY A 129 -2.32 -1.25 -8.39
C GLY A 129 -1.25 -0.38 -9.08
N ARG A 130 -1.52 0.12 -10.29
CA ARG A 130 -0.68 1.10 -10.98
C ARG A 130 -1.07 2.51 -10.53
N THR A 131 -0.08 3.35 -10.27
CA THR A 131 -0.33 4.74 -9.90
C THR A 131 -0.58 5.59 -11.14
N GLY A 132 -1.54 6.52 -11.11
CA GLY A 132 -1.70 7.56 -12.14
C GLY A 132 -0.51 8.54 -12.23
N THR A 133 0.29 8.63 -11.17
CA THR A 133 1.52 9.44 -11.14
C THR A 133 2.67 8.76 -11.91
N GLN A 134 3.15 9.42 -12.97
CA GLN A 134 4.30 8.96 -13.74
C GLN A 134 5.52 8.75 -12.81
N GLY A 135 6.10 7.55 -12.84
CA GLY A 135 7.38 7.24 -12.17
C GLY A 135 7.31 6.47 -10.83
N LEU A 136 6.13 6.26 -10.23
CA LEU A 136 6.01 5.47 -8.99
C LEU A 136 5.94 3.96 -9.19
N GLY A 137 5.76 3.46 -10.43
CA GLY A 137 5.65 2.02 -10.71
C GLY A 137 4.39 1.38 -10.10
N LEU A 138 4.42 0.05 -9.91
CA LEU A 138 3.31 -0.74 -9.41
C LEU A 138 3.38 -0.88 -7.88
N ILE A 139 2.38 -0.40 -7.15
CA ILE A 139 2.28 -0.60 -5.70
C ILE A 139 1.56 -1.92 -5.43
N THR A 140 2.33 -2.93 -5.01
CA THR A 140 1.80 -4.29 -4.83
C THR A 140 1.38 -4.62 -3.40
N ARG A 141 1.74 -3.77 -2.44
CA ARG A 141 1.51 -3.99 -1.02
C ARG A 141 1.43 -2.68 -0.25
N GLY A 142 0.53 -2.63 0.72
CA GLY A 142 0.50 -1.61 1.78
C GLY A 142 1.03 -2.19 3.08
N LEU A 143 1.88 -1.45 3.77
CA LEU A 143 2.32 -1.73 5.14
C LEU A 143 1.90 -0.57 6.02
N ILE A 144 1.32 -0.87 7.18
CA ILE A 144 0.90 0.14 8.15
C ILE A 144 1.53 -0.23 9.48
N ASP A 145 2.25 0.72 10.07
CA ASP A 145 2.81 0.63 11.42
C ASP A 145 1.98 1.55 12.32
N GLY A 146 1.16 0.96 13.19
CA GLY A 146 0.07 1.64 13.89
C GLY A 146 -1.12 1.90 12.98
N LEU A 147 -2.19 1.10 13.12
CA LEU A 147 -3.48 1.29 12.44
C LEU A 147 -4.58 1.51 13.48
N GLU A 148 -5.37 2.55 13.28
CA GLU A 148 -6.58 2.83 14.03
C GLU A 148 -7.73 3.07 13.06
N ILE A 149 -8.80 2.30 13.20
CA ILE A 149 -10.04 2.45 12.43
C ILE A 149 -11.14 2.80 13.42
N ARG A 150 -11.78 3.94 13.20
CA ARG A 150 -12.93 4.41 13.95
C ARG A 150 -14.13 4.43 13.05
N ILE A 151 -15.23 3.88 13.55
CA ILE A 151 -16.50 3.92 12.85
C ILE A 151 -17.47 4.64 13.77
N TYR A 152 -18.10 5.65 13.22
CA TYR A 152 -19.12 6.46 13.86
C TYR A 152 -20.46 6.16 13.19
N LYS A 153 -21.53 6.08 13.98
CA LYS A 153 -22.90 6.00 13.49
C LYS A 153 -23.67 7.19 14.03
N ALA A 154 -24.23 8.01 13.15
CA ALA A 154 -24.87 9.28 13.50
C ALA A 154 -23.99 10.15 14.42
N ASP A 155 -22.70 10.27 14.07
CA ASP A 155 -21.65 10.97 14.83
C ASP A 155 -21.26 10.36 16.19
N GLU A 156 -21.91 9.27 16.61
CA GLU A 156 -21.56 8.56 17.85
C GLU A 156 -20.53 7.44 17.61
N PRO A 157 -19.54 7.24 18.50
CA PRO A 157 -18.60 6.13 18.38
C PRO A 157 -19.33 4.79 18.37
N PHE A 158 -19.16 4.03 17.29
CA PHE A 158 -19.77 2.71 17.14
C PHE A 158 -18.73 1.61 17.34
N LEU A 159 -17.58 1.74 16.69
CA LEU A 159 -16.53 0.73 16.73
C LEU A 159 -15.14 1.34 16.64
N LEU A 160 -14.20 0.76 17.38
CA LEU A 160 -12.78 1.07 17.30
C LEU A 160 -11.98 -0.22 17.09
N LEU A 161 -11.29 -0.30 15.96
CA LEU A 161 -10.31 -1.35 15.69
C LEU A 161 -8.91 -0.74 15.72
N LYS A 162 -8.03 -1.30 16.55
CA LYS A 162 -6.60 -0.97 16.57
C LYS A 162 -5.78 -2.17 16.17
N ALA A 163 -4.69 -1.94 15.46
CA ALA A 163 -3.68 -2.95 15.17
C ALA A 163 -2.28 -2.35 15.22
N ASP A 164 -1.34 -3.03 15.88
CA ASP A 164 0.07 -2.62 15.90
C ASP A 164 0.64 -2.56 14.49
N LYS A 165 0.31 -3.57 13.66
CA LYS A 165 0.77 -3.67 12.28
C LYS A 165 -0.32 -4.19 11.38
N ALA A 166 -0.46 -3.60 10.21
CA ALA A 166 -1.33 -4.12 9.16
C ALA A 166 -0.57 -4.27 7.83
N ARG A 167 -0.94 -5.31 7.08
CA ARG A 167 -0.41 -5.58 5.75
C ARG A 167 -1.55 -5.80 4.78
N ILE A 168 -1.66 -4.87 3.84
CA ILE A 168 -2.63 -4.88 2.76
C ILE A 168 -2.05 -5.66 1.58
N ASP A 169 -2.74 -6.71 1.17
CA ASP A 169 -2.52 -7.41 -0.09
C ASP A 169 -3.56 -6.96 -1.10
N PHE A 170 -3.18 -6.01 -1.96
CA PHE A 170 -4.09 -5.41 -2.96
C PHE A 170 -4.60 -6.42 -3.98
N LYS A 171 -3.83 -7.49 -4.27
CA LYS A 171 -4.22 -8.53 -5.22
C LYS A 171 -5.24 -9.49 -4.59
N ARG A 172 -5.00 -9.90 -3.35
CA ARG A 172 -5.86 -10.85 -2.62
C ARG A 172 -7.05 -10.20 -1.90
N LYS A 173 -7.14 -8.87 -1.96
CA LYS A 173 -8.14 -8.06 -1.25
C LYS A 173 -8.24 -8.39 0.25
N LYS A 174 -7.08 -8.59 0.90
CA LYS A 174 -7.01 -8.98 2.32
C LYS A 174 -6.09 -8.05 3.11
N ILE A 175 -6.47 -7.79 4.35
CA ILE A 175 -5.65 -7.04 5.29
C ILE A 175 -5.30 -7.95 6.46
N ASN A 176 -4.03 -8.28 6.59
CA ASN A 176 -3.51 -9.10 7.67
C ASN A 176 -3.02 -8.17 8.78
N MET A 177 -3.53 -8.35 9.98
CA MET A 177 -3.26 -7.48 11.12
C MET A 177 -2.60 -8.26 12.27
N LYS A 178 -1.79 -7.57 13.06
CA LYS A 178 -1.11 -8.10 14.26
C LYS A 178 -1.34 -7.18 15.44
N GLY A 179 -1.47 -7.76 16.63
CA GLY A 179 -1.73 -7.03 17.88
C GLY A 179 -3.04 -6.26 17.78
N VAL A 180 -4.14 -6.98 17.61
CA VAL A 180 -5.44 -6.41 17.26
C VAL A 180 -6.30 -6.27 18.50
N SER A 181 -6.92 -5.11 18.66
CA SER A 181 -8.03 -4.91 19.59
C SER A 181 -9.25 -4.36 18.86
N VAL A 182 -10.42 -4.89 19.16
CA VAL A 182 -11.71 -4.41 18.65
C VAL A 182 -12.58 -4.05 19.84
N GLU A 183 -12.96 -2.79 19.93
CA GLU A 183 -13.87 -2.26 20.94
C GLU A 183 -15.21 -1.94 20.25
N ASP A 184 -16.25 -2.59 20.73
CA ASP A 184 -17.64 -2.32 20.37
C ASP A 184 -18.25 -1.46 21.49
N PHE A 185 -18.49 -0.19 21.18
CA PHE A 185 -19.00 0.77 22.15
C PHE A 185 -20.47 0.52 22.51
N PHE A 186 -21.24 -0.15 21.64
CA PHE A 186 -22.64 -0.45 21.90
C PHE A 186 -22.77 -1.56 22.96
N THR A 187 -21.95 -2.60 22.87
CA THR A 187 -21.98 -3.72 23.82
C THR A 187 -20.99 -3.58 24.98
N GLY A 188 -20.11 -2.58 24.95
CA GLY A 188 -19.00 -2.42 25.90
C GLY A 188 -17.98 -3.56 25.82
N LYS A 189 -17.97 -4.31 24.72
CA LYS A 189 -17.15 -5.52 24.54
C LYS A 189 -15.81 -5.13 23.94
N LEU A 190 -14.73 -5.63 24.54
CA LEU A 190 -13.36 -5.48 24.04
C LEU A 190 -12.78 -6.84 23.68
N ILE A 191 -12.42 -7.03 22.42
CA ILE A 191 -11.80 -8.25 21.90
C ILE A 191 -10.33 -7.98 21.62
N LYS A 192 -9.43 -8.79 22.19
CA LYS A 192 -7.98 -8.72 21.96
C LYS A 192 -7.48 -10.02 21.34
N THR A 193 -6.67 -9.91 20.30
CA THR A 193 -6.04 -11.08 19.65
C THR A 193 -4.68 -10.75 19.06
N ARG A 194 -3.85 -11.77 18.89
CA ARG A 194 -2.53 -11.63 18.27
C ARG A 194 -2.62 -11.34 16.78
N THR A 195 -3.60 -11.91 16.08
CA THR A 195 -3.72 -11.81 14.63
C THR A 195 -5.18 -11.78 14.20
N ALA A 196 -5.50 -10.92 13.24
CA ALA A 196 -6.79 -10.93 12.57
C ALA A 196 -6.62 -10.69 11.06
N VAL A 197 -7.59 -11.13 10.29
CA VAL A 197 -7.63 -10.97 8.83
C VAL A 197 -8.94 -10.30 8.47
N TRP A 198 -8.85 -9.11 7.89
CA TRP A 198 -9.99 -8.49 7.25
C TRP A 198 -10.11 -9.00 5.83
N ASP A 199 -11.24 -9.62 5.52
CA ASP A 199 -11.59 -10.07 4.18
C ASP A 199 -12.50 -9.03 3.54
N ASN A 200 -11.96 -8.23 2.60
CA ASN A 200 -12.72 -7.11 2.03
C ASN A 200 -13.83 -7.55 1.08
N GLU A 201 -13.77 -8.76 0.56
CA GLU A 201 -14.81 -9.32 -0.30
C GLU A 201 -15.96 -9.85 0.55
N ALA A 202 -15.66 -10.64 1.58
CA ALA A 202 -16.67 -11.18 2.48
C ALA A 202 -17.14 -10.19 3.56
N LYS A 203 -16.48 -9.02 3.70
CA LYS A 203 -16.79 -7.97 4.70
C LYS A 203 -16.74 -8.44 6.16
N ILE A 204 -15.91 -9.44 6.43
CA ILE A 204 -15.76 -10.06 7.75
C ILE A 204 -14.35 -9.89 8.29
N LEU A 205 -14.26 -9.69 9.61
CA LEU A 205 -13.02 -9.83 10.35
C LEU A 205 -12.92 -11.24 10.90
N ARG A 206 -11.92 -11.98 10.42
CA ARG A 206 -11.61 -13.34 10.87
C ARG A 206 -10.49 -13.31 11.90
N ILE A 207 -10.71 -13.97 13.02
CA ILE A 207 -9.72 -14.24 14.06
C ILE A 207 -9.46 -15.76 14.05
N PRO A 208 -8.39 -16.22 13.38
CA PRO A 208 -8.13 -17.65 13.17
C PRO A 208 -7.51 -18.36 14.39
N GLY A 209 -7.27 -17.63 15.48
CA GLY A 209 -6.61 -18.16 16.67
C GLY A 209 -7.17 -17.56 17.95
N THR A 210 -6.49 -17.84 19.06
CA THR A 210 -6.99 -17.47 20.38
C THR A 210 -7.26 -15.97 20.50
N TYR A 211 -8.38 -15.64 21.14
CA TYR A 211 -8.74 -14.28 21.50
C TYR A 211 -9.23 -14.21 22.94
N THR A 212 -9.12 -13.03 23.52
CA THR A 212 -9.73 -12.69 24.81
C THR A 212 -10.86 -11.71 24.55
N ALA A 213 -12.04 -11.97 25.09
CA ALA A 213 -13.17 -11.06 25.07
C ALA A 213 -13.46 -10.59 26.49
N GLU A 214 -13.29 -9.29 26.71
CA GLU A 214 -13.60 -8.59 27.95
C GLU A 214 -15.00 -7.97 27.82
N LYS A 215 -15.84 -8.20 28.81
CA LYS A 215 -17.16 -7.60 29.00
C LYS A 215 -17.26 -7.06 30.42
N PRO A 216 -18.24 -6.18 30.72
CA PRO A 216 -18.48 -5.75 32.10
C PRO A 216 -18.66 -6.91 33.08
N GLU A 217 -19.28 -8.00 32.62
CA GLU A 217 -19.58 -9.20 33.41
C GLU A 217 -18.39 -10.14 33.62
N GLY A 218 -17.28 -9.96 32.88
CA GLY A 218 -16.10 -10.81 33.00
C GLY A 218 -15.30 -10.99 31.71
N THR A 219 -14.28 -11.84 31.78
CA THR A 219 -13.36 -12.13 30.68
C THR A 219 -13.52 -13.57 30.19
N THR A 220 -13.55 -13.79 28.89
CA THR A 220 -13.66 -15.10 28.27
C THR A 220 -12.55 -15.31 27.24
N VAL A 221 -12.04 -16.53 27.12
CA VAL A 221 -11.06 -16.92 26.11
C VAL A 221 -11.72 -17.81 25.07
N GLY A 222 -11.59 -17.48 23.79
CA GLY A 222 -12.06 -18.28 22.67
C GLY A 222 -10.94 -18.63 21.69
N LYS A 223 -11.21 -19.55 20.74
CA LYS A 223 -10.19 -20.08 19.82
C LYS A 223 -10.28 -19.57 18.38
N THR A 224 -11.48 -19.28 17.89
CA THR A 224 -11.71 -18.70 16.57
C THR A 224 -12.94 -17.80 16.65
N MET A 225 -12.99 -16.78 15.80
CA MET A 225 -14.15 -15.89 15.71
C MET A 225 -14.23 -15.33 14.30
N GLU A 226 -15.44 -15.18 13.80
CA GLU A 226 -15.75 -14.32 12.67
C GLU A 226 -16.67 -13.22 13.16
N MET A 227 -16.35 -11.98 12.81
CA MET A 227 -17.16 -10.81 13.11
C MET A 227 -17.64 -10.22 11.81
N ASP A 228 -18.95 -10.19 11.64
CA ASP A 228 -19.62 -9.30 10.70
C ASP A 228 -20.01 -8.04 11.48
N PHE A 229 -19.64 -6.88 10.95
CA PHE A 229 -19.96 -5.59 11.56
C PHE A 229 -21.30 -5.03 11.06
N GLY A 230 -22.08 -5.82 10.31
CA GLY A 230 -23.46 -5.50 9.96
C GLY A 230 -23.59 -4.42 8.88
N PHE A 231 -22.53 -4.16 8.11
CA PHE A 231 -22.58 -3.20 6.99
C PHE A 231 -23.51 -3.66 5.84
N SER A 232 -23.98 -4.90 5.89
CA SER A 232 -24.88 -5.53 4.91
C SER A 232 -26.37 -5.26 5.17
N GLY A 233 -26.74 -4.53 6.24
CA GLY A 233 -28.12 -4.41 6.72
C GLY A 233 -28.67 -2.99 6.91
N ILE A 234 -27.95 -1.94 6.51
CA ILE A 234 -28.48 -0.56 6.55
C ILE A 234 -29.35 -0.38 5.31
N LYS A 235 -30.65 -0.65 5.46
CA LYS A 235 -31.68 -0.39 4.46
C LYS A 235 -32.13 1.06 4.50
#